data_AF-A0A7X7U456-F1
#
_entry.id   AF-A0A7X7U456-F1
#
_cell.length_a   1.000
_cell.length_b   1.000
_cell.length_c   1.000
_cell.angle_alpha   90.00
_cell.angle_beta   90.00
_cell.angle_gamma   90.00
#
_symmetry.space_group_name_H-M   'P 1'
#
loop_
_entity.id
_entity.type
_entity.pdbx_description
1 polymer ?
#
loop_
_entity_poly.entity_id
_entity_poly.type
_entity_poly.pdbx_seq_one_letter_code
_entity_poly.pdbx_strand_id
1 'polypeptide(L)'
;MSLWRLVARSTWFYWRTNAAVLLAVVVATAVLTGALAVGDSVRYTLRRTLEARLGHVEFAVSPHGRFFRADLAGDLRSALDCTVAPVLRVPGMIANDDGSRRVNRIQVLGVDERFYAVGAGTNPFEKALGEGVVLCETVARKLGVAAGGEVLLRIEKVAMMPRDVPLVSDEDRTTAFRLNVQAVADDSAFGRFDLAANQAAPLNVFVPRVWLAEKVEQPGRVNMLLATRPKDAATVEELNAAIGKVWQPADAGIELTRLEQRDSLELRSRRVFIEESICDPAMKADAGAVGILTYFVNEIRLGDKATPYSMVAAMGAADVVPRGMKADEIIINQWLADDLGARVGDSLDLKYFVMGPRRKLTEEQGRFKVVKVVPLEGAAADRTLMPDFPGLADVNNCRDWKPGVPVDLNRIRPKDEQYWNE
;
A
#
# COMPACT_ATOMS: atom_id res chain seq x y z
N MET A 1 78.62 27.28 -31.62
CA MET A 1 77.57 27.74 -30.68
C MET A 1 76.67 26.55 -30.37
N SER A 2 76.41 26.22 -29.10
CA SER A 2 75.45 25.15 -28.79
C SER A 2 74.03 25.68 -28.98
N LEU A 3 73.14 24.85 -29.54
CA LEU A 3 71.71 25.16 -29.74
C LEU A 3 71.06 25.70 -28.46
N TRP A 4 71.42 25.14 -27.31
CA TRP A 4 70.97 25.59 -25.99
C TRP A 4 71.35 27.04 -25.64
N ARG A 5 72.55 27.51 -26.02
CA ARG A 5 72.95 28.91 -25.80
C ARG A 5 72.18 29.88 -26.70
N LEU A 6 71.81 29.45 -27.91
CA LEU A 6 70.96 30.24 -28.80
C LEU A 6 69.54 30.34 -28.26
N VAL A 7 68.95 29.22 -27.82
CA VAL A 7 67.61 29.18 -27.19
C VAL A 7 67.55 30.07 -25.95
N ALA A 8 68.52 29.97 -25.04
CA ALA A 8 68.55 30.78 -23.82
C ALA A 8 68.70 32.29 -24.07
N ARG A 9 69.52 32.69 -25.06
CA ARG A 9 69.64 34.11 -25.43
C ARG A 9 68.40 34.62 -26.16
N SER A 10 67.77 33.79 -26.99
CA SER A 10 66.51 34.12 -27.67
C SER A 10 65.35 34.26 -26.69
N THR A 11 65.27 33.39 -25.68
CA THR A 11 64.23 33.49 -24.64
C THR A 11 64.39 34.74 -23.78
N TRP A 12 65.65 35.11 -23.46
CA TRP A 12 65.95 36.36 -22.74
C TRP A 12 65.68 37.61 -23.58
N PHE A 13 66.03 37.60 -24.88
CA PHE A 13 65.79 38.74 -25.76
C PHE A 13 64.28 39.02 -25.93
N TYR A 14 63.46 37.98 -26.09
CA TYR A 14 61.99 38.07 -26.20
C TYR A 14 61.25 37.81 -24.87
N TRP A 15 61.86 38.15 -23.72
CA TRP A 15 61.34 37.78 -22.40
C TRP A 15 59.89 38.23 -22.15
N ARG A 16 59.48 39.39 -22.66
CA ARG A 16 58.10 39.91 -22.51
C ARG A 16 57.07 39.03 -23.20
N THR A 17 57.35 38.61 -24.44
CA THR A 17 56.47 37.75 -25.23
C THR A 17 56.42 36.35 -24.64
N ASN A 18 57.58 35.79 -24.26
CA ASN A 18 57.64 34.48 -23.61
C ASN A 18 56.94 34.47 -22.25
N ALA A 19 57.02 35.55 -21.48
CA ALA A 19 56.29 35.70 -20.22
C ALA A 19 54.76 35.74 -20.43
N ALA A 20 54.28 36.45 -21.46
CA ALA A 20 52.85 36.47 -21.80
C ALA A 20 52.34 35.09 -22.22
N VAL A 21 53.10 34.36 -23.05
CA VAL A 21 52.78 32.98 -23.45
C VAL A 21 52.79 32.03 -22.25
N LEU A 22 53.80 32.13 -21.38
CA LEU A 22 53.88 31.32 -20.16
C LEU A 22 52.67 31.56 -19.26
N LEU A 23 52.27 32.83 -19.07
CA LEU A 23 51.13 33.18 -18.25
C LEU A 23 49.81 32.66 -18.86
N ALA A 24 49.65 32.74 -20.18
CA ALA A 24 48.51 32.14 -20.88
C ALA A 24 48.46 30.62 -20.71
N VAL A 25 49.59 29.93 -20.82
CA VAL A 25 49.69 28.48 -20.58
C VAL A 25 49.34 28.15 -19.12
N VAL A 26 49.88 28.89 -18.14
CA VAL A 26 49.58 28.70 -16.71
C VAL A 26 48.08 28.86 -16.45
N VAL A 27 47.45 29.91 -16.98
CA VAL A 27 46.00 30.13 -16.83
C VAL A 27 45.22 29.01 -17.50
N ALA A 28 45.56 28.62 -18.73
CA ALA A 28 44.87 27.54 -19.44
C ALA A 28 44.99 26.20 -18.70
N THR A 29 46.19 25.85 -18.22
CA THR A 29 46.41 24.66 -17.41
C THR A 29 45.63 24.72 -16.10
N ALA A 30 45.63 25.85 -15.39
CA ALA A 30 44.89 26.03 -14.14
C ALA A 30 43.37 25.89 -14.34
N VAL A 31 42.83 26.43 -15.43
CA VAL A 31 41.40 26.30 -15.76
C VAL A 31 41.05 24.84 -16.08
N LEU A 32 41.88 24.14 -16.87
CA LEU A 32 41.66 22.73 -17.21
C LEU A 32 41.77 21.82 -15.99
N THR A 33 42.79 22.00 -15.14
CA THR A 33 42.95 21.20 -13.91
C THR A 33 41.83 21.50 -12.92
N GLY A 34 41.43 22.77 -12.78
CA GLY A 34 40.30 23.17 -11.95
C GLY A 34 38.99 22.52 -12.41
N ALA A 35 38.70 22.53 -13.71
CA ALA A 35 37.51 21.89 -14.26
C ALA A 35 37.50 20.36 -14.04
N LEU A 36 38.64 19.69 -14.23
CA LEU A 36 38.78 18.25 -13.96
C LEU A 36 38.59 17.92 -12.48
N ALA A 37 39.18 18.69 -11.57
CA ALA A 37 39.06 18.49 -10.13
C ALA A 37 37.62 18.69 -9.64
N VAL A 38 36.92 19.71 -10.15
CA VAL A 38 35.50 19.94 -9.85
C VAL A 38 34.64 18.80 -10.39
N GLY A 39 34.88 18.36 -11.63
CA GLY A 39 34.16 17.24 -12.23
C GLY A 39 34.31 15.95 -11.44
N ASP A 40 35.53 15.62 -11.01
CA ASP A 40 35.81 14.44 -10.19
C ASP A 40 35.17 14.53 -8.80
N SER A 41 35.23 15.70 -8.15
CA SER A 41 34.61 15.95 -6.84
C SER A 41 33.09 15.78 -6.87
N VAL A 42 32.44 16.29 -7.92
CA VAL A 42 30.98 16.14 -8.13
C VAL A 42 30.65 14.67 -8.39
N ARG A 43 31.39 13.98 -9.27
CA ARG A 43 31.17 12.56 -9.55
C ARG A 43 31.34 11.69 -8.30
N TYR A 44 32.38 11.95 -7.50
CA TYR A 44 32.63 11.26 -6.25
C TYR A 44 31.51 11.50 -5.24
N THR A 45 31.06 12.75 -5.08
CA THR A 45 29.98 13.10 -4.15
C THR A 45 28.66 12.45 -4.57
N LEU A 46 28.30 12.49 -5.85
CA LEU A 46 27.11 11.83 -6.37
C LEU A 46 27.15 10.32 -6.14
N ARG A 47 28.29 9.68 -6.41
CA ARG A 47 28.47 8.25 -6.16
C ARG A 47 28.30 7.91 -4.68
N ARG A 48 28.93 8.66 -3.79
CA ARG A 48 28.81 8.46 -2.35
C ARG A 48 27.38 8.67 -1.84
N THR A 49 26.66 9.67 -2.39
CA THR A 49 25.24 9.89 -2.07
C THR A 49 24.36 8.74 -2.55
N LEU A 50 24.64 8.18 -3.74
CA LEU A 50 23.93 7.00 -4.25
C LEU A 50 24.20 5.77 -3.36
N GLU A 51 25.46 5.50 -3.03
CA GLU A 51 25.84 4.38 -2.18
C GLU A 51 25.21 4.48 -0.78
N ALA A 52 25.20 5.67 -0.15
CA ALA A 52 24.55 5.86 1.16
C ALA A 52 23.02 5.72 1.11
N ARG A 53 22.38 5.99 -0.04
CA ARG A 53 20.92 5.96 -0.21
C ARG A 53 20.38 4.62 -0.69
N LEU A 54 21.14 3.88 -1.49
CA LEU A 54 20.68 2.64 -2.11
C LEU A 54 21.48 1.43 -1.64
N GLY A 55 22.68 1.59 -1.08
CA GLY A 55 23.55 0.46 -0.74
C GLY A 55 23.83 -0.37 -2.00
N HIS A 56 23.52 -1.66 -1.94
CA HIS A 56 23.58 -2.58 -3.08
C HIS A 56 22.22 -2.79 -3.78
N VAL A 57 21.21 -1.99 -3.45
CA VAL A 57 19.90 -2.05 -4.10
C VAL A 57 20.02 -1.57 -5.53
N GLU A 58 19.62 -2.44 -6.44
CA GLU A 58 19.67 -2.20 -7.88
C GLU A 58 18.28 -2.23 -8.52
N PHE A 59 17.40 -3.05 -7.95
CA PHE A 59 16.03 -3.16 -8.38
C PHE A 59 15.09 -2.93 -7.20
N ALA A 60 13.96 -2.28 -7.47
CA ALA A 60 12.92 -2.06 -6.48
C ALA A 60 11.53 -2.30 -7.09
N VAL A 61 10.68 -3.00 -6.37
CA VAL A 61 9.25 -3.16 -6.69
C VAL A 61 8.47 -2.38 -5.65
N SER A 62 7.83 -1.28 -6.05
CA SER A 62 7.02 -0.45 -5.14
C SER A 62 5.69 -0.07 -5.82
N PRO A 63 4.68 -0.96 -5.79
CA PRO A 63 3.39 -0.66 -6.34
C PRO A 63 2.70 0.42 -5.50
N HIS A 64 2.05 1.35 -6.18
CA HIS A 64 1.34 2.44 -5.51
C HIS A 64 0.08 1.91 -4.83
N GLY A 65 0.02 2.03 -3.50
CA GLY A 65 -1.17 1.70 -2.72
C GLY A 65 -1.55 0.22 -2.66
N ARG A 66 -0.60 -0.69 -2.94
CA ARG A 66 -0.84 -2.15 -2.85
C ARG A 66 0.10 -2.84 -1.89
N PHE A 67 -0.41 -3.89 -1.28
CA PHE A 67 0.34 -4.82 -0.44
C PHE A 67 0.36 -6.18 -1.12
N PHE A 68 1.45 -6.91 -0.96
CA PHE A 68 1.65 -8.27 -1.45
C PHE A 68 2.35 -9.09 -0.36
N ARG A 69 2.51 -10.40 -0.55
CA ARG A 69 3.07 -11.27 0.48
C ARG A 69 4.55 -10.96 0.69
N ALA A 70 5.00 -10.96 1.94
CA ALA A 70 6.43 -10.86 2.25
C ALA A 70 7.22 -12.07 1.72
N ASP A 71 6.56 -13.22 1.59
CA ASP A 71 7.15 -14.47 1.11
C ASP A 71 7.60 -14.40 -0.35
N LEU A 72 7.03 -13.49 -1.15
CA LEU A 72 7.48 -13.22 -2.52
C LEU A 72 8.97 -12.87 -2.56
N ALA A 73 9.52 -12.26 -1.50
CA ALA A 73 10.96 -12.02 -1.40
C ALA A 73 11.77 -13.33 -1.33
N GLY A 74 11.27 -14.35 -0.60
CA GLY A 74 11.88 -15.67 -0.51
C GLY A 74 11.78 -16.45 -1.82
N ASP A 75 10.62 -16.37 -2.48
CA ASP A 75 10.39 -16.99 -3.78
C ASP A 75 11.33 -16.40 -4.84
N LEU A 76 11.47 -15.07 -4.90
CA LEU A 76 12.37 -14.39 -5.82
C LEU A 76 13.84 -14.65 -5.52
N ARG A 77 14.23 -14.67 -4.25
CA ARG A 77 15.60 -15.05 -3.86
C ARG A 77 15.95 -16.44 -4.40
N SER A 78 15.03 -17.39 -4.30
CA SER A 78 15.23 -18.76 -4.78
C SER A 78 15.27 -18.85 -6.30
N ALA A 79 14.53 -17.99 -7.01
CA ALA A 79 14.47 -17.97 -8.46
C ALA A 79 15.68 -17.26 -9.12
N LEU A 80 16.24 -16.24 -8.45
CA LEU A 80 17.26 -15.35 -9.02
C LEU A 80 18.64 -15.48 -8.38
N ASP A 81 18.76 -16.19 -7.25
CA ASP A 81 20.00 -16.32 -6.48
C ASP A 81 20.59 -14.95 -6.07
N CYS A 82 19.72 -14.04 -5.59
CA CYS A 82 20.12 -12.74 -5.07
C CYS A 82 19.43 -12.37 -3.76
N THR A 83 20.02 -11.42 -3.02
CA THR A 83 19.39 -10.89 -1.81
C THR A 83 18.19 -10.03 -2.19
N VAL A 84 17.01 -10.42 -1.67
CA VAL A 84 15.76 -9.69 -1.80
C VAL A 84 15.22 -9.36 -0.40
N ALA A 85 15.03 -8.08 -0.12
CA ALA A 85 14.53 -7.56 1.15
C ALA A 85 13.06 -7.13 1.04
N PRO A 86 12.15 -7.71 1.84
CA PRO A 86 10.79 -7.24 1.95
C PRO A 86 10.71 -6.04 2.92
N VAL A 87 10.12 -4.93 2.48
CA VAL A 87 10.01 -3.69 3.27
C VAL A 87 8.56 -3.23 3.32
N LEU A 88 8.07 -2.95 4.52
CA LEU A 88 6.76 -2.34 4.73
C LEU A 88 6.93 -0.84 4.94
N ARG A 89 6.53 -0.02 3.97
CA ARG A 89 6.61 1.44 4.06
C ARG A 89 5.26 2.07 4.38
N VAL A 90 5.17 2.81 5.46
CA VAL A 90 3.94 3.51 5.89
C VAL A 90 4.28 4.97 6.23
N PRO A 91 3.47 5.96 5.81
CA PRO A 91 3.65 7.33 6.24
C PRO A 91 3.34 7.50 7.73
N GLY A 92 4.03 8.43 8.38
CA GLY A 92 3.77 8.73 9.78
C GLY A 92 4.25 10.09 10.24
N MET A 93 4.21 10.26 11.55
CA MET A 93 4.77 11.40 12.29
C MET A 93 5.35 10.89 13.60
N ILE A 94 6.33 11.60 14.14
CA ILE A 94 6.98 11.23 15.39
C ILE A 94 7.20 12.46 16.24
N ALA A 95 7.03 12.31 17.55
CA ALA A 95 7.33 13.33 18.54
C ALA A 95 8.23 12.77 19.63
N ASN A 96 8.92 13.64 20.35
CA ASN A 96 9.56 13.29 21.61
C ASN A 96 8.51 13.07 22.72
N ASP A 97 8.93 12.52 23.86
CA ASP A 97 8.02 12.13 24.95
C ASP A 97 7.15 13.29 25.49
N ASP A 98 7.72 14.49 25.65
CA ASP A 98 7.00 15.69 26.11
C ASP A 98 6.15 16.37 25.03
N GLY A 99 6.24 15.91 23.77
CA GLY A 99 5.55 16.46 22.61
C GLY A 99 6.05 17.85 22.16
N SER A 100 7.12 18.39 22.74
CA SER A 100 7.63 19.72 22.42
C SER A 100 8.29 19.79 21.04
N ARG A 101 8.83 18.67 20.55
CA ARG A 101 9.46 18.55 19.23
C ARG A 101 8.80 17.45 18.44
N ARG A 102 8.41 17.79 17.22
CA ARG A 102 7.70 16.89 16.32
C ARG A 102 8.25 16.96 14.91
N VAL A 103 8.36 15.79 14.28
CA VAL A 103 8.72 15.63 12.87
C VAL A 103 7.51 15.01 12.15
N ASN A 104 6.98 15.74 11.18
CA ASN A 104 5.87 15.31 10.33
C ASN A 104 6.38 14.70 9.03
N ARG A 105 5.52 13.91 8.35
CA ARG A 105 5.80 13.30 7.04
C ARG A 105 7.08 12.44 7.05
N ILE A 106 7.23 11.65 8.11
CA ILE A 106 8.30 10.65 8.18
C ILE A 106 7.91 9.42 7.35
N GLN A 107 8.91 8.66 6.91
CA GLN A 107 8.74 7.33 6.36
C GLN A 107 9.00 6.31 7.46
N VAL A 108 7.98 5.54 7.83
CA VAL A 108 8.11 4.42 8.76
C VAL A 108 8.36 3.17 7.95
N LEU A 109 9.51 2.54 8.18
CA LEU A 109 10.00 1.38 7.44
C LEU A 109 10.03 0.17 8.38
N GLY A 110 9.13 -0.77 8.11
CA GLY A 110 9.16 -2.11 8.68
C GLY A 110 10.20 -2.94 7.96
N VAL A 111 11.29 -3.24 8.64
CA VAL A 111 12.49 -3.89 8.07
C VAL A 111 12.85 -5.16 8.83
N ASP A 112 13.64 -6.02 8.20
CA ASP A 112 14.28 -7.18 8.81
C ASP A 112 15.77 -7.26 8.41
N GLU A 113 16.48 -8.29 8.83
CA GLU A 113 17.92 -8.48 8.55
C GLU A 113 18.27 -8.36 7.06
N ARG A 114 17.35 -8.76 6.16
CA ARG A 114 17.58 -8.71 4.71
C ARG A 114 17.69 -7.27 4.22
N PHE A 115 17.00 -6.33 4.85
CA PHE A 115 17.09 -4.90 4.53
C PHE A 115 18.51 -4.36 4.78
N TYR A 116 19.11 -4.73 5.91
CA TYR A 116 20.47 -4.32 6.22
C TYR A 116 21.51 -5.04 5.36
N ALA A 117 21.24 -6.30 4.99
CA ALA A 117 22.06 -7.04 4.04
C ALA A 117 22.11 -6.37 2.64
N VAL A 118 20.96 -5.90 2.11
CA VAL A 118 20.97 -5.15 0.84
C VAL A 118 21.60 -3.76 0.97
N GLY A 119 21.52 -3.15 2.16
CA GLY A 119 22.15 -1.87 2.46
C GLY A 119 23.67 -1.93 2.72
N ALA A 120 24.25 -3.13 2.79
CA ALA A 120 25.61 -3.37 3.31
C ALA A 120 25.83 -2.80 4.71
N GLY A 121 24.76 -2.70 5.50
CA GLY A 121 24.73 -2.01 6.77
C GLY A 121 24.79 -2.95 7.97
N THR A 122 25.23 -2.42 9.10
CA THR A 122 25.12 -3.12 10.39
C THR A 122 23.66 -3.06 10.86
N ASN A 123 23.07 -4.20 11.22
CA ASN A 123 21.70 -4.26 11.73
C ASN A 123 21.62 -3.74 13.18
N PRO A 124 21.01 -2.57 13.45
CA PRO A 124 20.95 -2.01 14.79
C PRO A 124 20.00 -2.79 15.72
N PHE A 125 19.13 -3.64 15.17
CA PHE A 125 18.20 -4.46 15.94
C PHE A 125 18.82 -5.75 16.51
N GLU A 126 19.99 -6.21 16.00
CA GLU A 126 20.62 -7.46 16.47
C GLU A 126 20.95 -7.47 17.96
N LYS A 127 21.26 -6.29 18.52
CA LYS A 127 21.66 -6.15 19.93
C LYS A 127 20.48 -5.92 20.87
N ALA A 128 19.26 -5.72 20.35
CA ALA A 128 18.12 -5.29 21.12
C ALA A 128 17.04 -6.37 21.19
N LEU A 129 16.79 -6.89 22.40
CA LEU A 129 15.67 -7.75 22.70
C LEU A 129 14.45 -6.87 23.05
N GLY A 130 13.53 -6.65 22.12
CA GLY A 130 12.22 -6.04 22.41
C GLY A 130 11.66 -5.09 21.35
N GLU A 131 10.45 -4.59 21.61
CA GLU A 131 9.78 -3.55 20.81
C GLU A 131 10.53 -2.22 20.94
N GLY A 132 11.04 -1.70 19.83
CA GLY A 132 11.70 -0.40 19.82
C GLY A 132 11.89 0.13 18.42
N VAL A 133 12.44 1.33 18.35
CA VAL A 133 12.53 2.12 17.12
C VAL A 133 13.95 2.57 16.88
N VAL A 134 14.35 2.58 15.62
CA VAL A 134 15.64 3.13 15.19
C VAL A 134 15.36 4.36 14.35
N LEU A 135 16.03 5.47 14.68
CA LEU A 135 15.82 6.75 14.01
C LEU A 135 17.00 7.04 13.10
N CYS A 136 16.79 7.57 11.89
CA CYS A 136 17.92 8.13 11.16
C CYS A 136 18.48 9.38 11.89
N GLU A 137 19.75 9.72 11.64
CA GLU A 137 20.41 10.88 12.25
C GLU A 137 19.60 12.18 12.12
N THR A 138 18.93 12.38 10.99
CA THR A 138 18.15 13.60 10.74
C THR A 138 16.91 13.68 11.61
N VAL A 139 16.20 12.56 11.82
CA VAL A 139 15.04 12.52 12.72
C VAL A 139 15.49 12.67 14.18
N ALA A 140 16.51 11.93 14.59
CA ALA A 140 17.06 11.99 15.95
C ALA A 140 17.49 13.42 16.33
N ARG A 141 18.25 14.10 15.45
CA ARG A 141 18.68 15.50 15.64
C ARG A 141 17.52 16.48 15.73
N LYS A 142 16.48 16.33 14.89
CA LYS A 142 15.29 17.19 14.92
C LYS A 142 14.48 17.00 16.21
N LEU A 143 14.38 15.77 16.70
CA LEU A 143 13.70 15.47 17.97
C LEU A 143 14.56 15.79 19.19
N GLY A 144 15.89 15.86 19.05
CA GLY A 144 16.80 16.01 20.18
C GLY A 144 16.87 14.76 21.06
N VAL A 145 16.70 13.58 20.47
CA VAL A 145 16.65 12.29 21.18
C VAL A 145 17.83 11.42 20.76
N ALA A 146 18.40 10.66 21.69
CA ALA A 146 19.47 9.69 21.48
C ALA A 146 18.99 8.26 21.80
N ALA A 147 19.86 7.26 21.58
CA ALA A 147 19.60 5.90 22.02
C ALA A 147 19.28 5.86 23.53
N GLY A 148 18.25 5.09 23.91
CA GLY A 148 17.70 5.01 25.26
C GLY A 148 16.58 6.02 25.57
N GLY A 149 16.33 7.00 24.70
CA GLY A 149 15.20 7.93 24.88
C GLY A 149 13.85 7.34 24.44
N GLU A 150 12.76 8.01 24.80
CA GLU A 150 11.40 7.66 24.39
C GLU A 150 10.86 8.61 23.31
N VAL A 151 10.05 8.04 22.41
CA VAL A 151 9.37 8.76 21.34
C VAL A 151 7.93 8.27 21.17
N LEU A 152 7.06 9.18 20.74
CA LEU A 152 5.70 8.87 20.35
C LEU A 152 5.62 8.78 18.82
N LEU A 153 5.56 7.56 18.30
CA LEU A 153 5.39 7.27 16.88
C LEU A 153 3.90 7.16 16.55
N ARG A 154 3.41 7.98 15.62
CA ARG A 154 2.03 7.87 15.12
C ARG A 154 2.03 7.51 13.64
N ILE A 155 1.41 6.38 13.33
CA ILE A 155 1.36 5.79 11.99
C ILE A 155 -0.06 5.82 11.44
N GLU A 156 -0.18 5.93 10.12
CA GLU A 156 -1.46 5.78 9.44
C GLU A 156 -1.85 4.29 9.39
N LYS A 157 -3.07 3.97 9.86
CA LYS A 157 -3.70 2.68 9.59
C LYS A 157 -3.94 2.58 8.09
N VAL A 158 -3.35 1.57 7.46
CA VAL A 158 -3.55 1.39 6.02
C VAL A 158 -4.84 0.62 5.83
N ALA A 159 -5.91 1.36 5.55
CA ALA A 159 -7.23 0.77 5.31
C ALA A 159 -7.14 -0.32 4.23
N MET A 160 -7.73 -1.49 4.51
CA MET A 160 -7.90 -2.56 3.53
C MET A 160 -8.70 -2.13 2.29
N MET A 161 -9.51 -1.06 2.44
CA MET A 161 -10.40 -0.57 1.40
C MET A 161 -9.87 0.66 0.65
N PRO A 162 -10.13 0.77 -0.67
CA PRO A 162 -9.88 1.98 -1.44
C PRO A 162 -10.54 3.22 -0.81
N ARG A 163 -9.95 4.40 -1.03
CA ARG A 163 -10.45 5.67 -0.49
C ARG A 163 -11.78 6.12 -1.11
N ASP A 164 -12.22 5.45 -2.16
CA ASP A 164 -13.42 5.79 -2.93
C ASP A 164 -14.61 4.87 -2.61
N VAL A 165 -14.52 4.11 -1.51
CA VAL A 165 -15.64 3.31 -0.99
C VAL A 165 -16.47 4.16 -0.03
N PRO A 166 -17.79 4.32 -0.24
CA PRO A 166 -18.67 5.12 0.60
C PRO A 166 -18.61 4.78 2.10
N LEU A 167 -18.41 3.50 2.43
CA LEU A 167 -18.52 2.94 3.77
C LEU A 167 -17.27 3.09 4.65
N VAL A 168 -16.27 3.90 4.28
CA VAL A 168 -15.02 4.06 5.05
C VAL A 168 -14.99 5.39 5.80
N SER A 169 -14.98 5.35 7.15
CA SER A 169 -14.87 6.56 7.97
C SER A 169 -13.46 7.13 7.89
N ASP A 170 -13.36 8.47 7.86
CA ASP A 170 -12.07 9.18 7.95
C ASP A 170 -11.62 9.45 9.39
N GLU A 171 -12.46 9.12 10.38
CA GLU A 171 -12.15 9.28 11.81
C GLU A 171 -11.18 8.18 12.31
N ASP A 172 -10.20 8.55 13.13
CA ASP A 172 -9.22 7.66 13.77
C ASP A 172 -8.33 6.79 12.86
N ARG A 173 -7.92 7.31 11.69
CA ARG A 173 -6.97 6.64 10.77
C ARG A 173 -5.52 6.56 11.26
N THR A 174 -5.22 7.03 12.47
CA THR A 174 -3.83 7.04 12.96
C THR A 174 -3.76 6.50 14.38
N THR A 175 -2.80 5.61 14.62
CA THR A 175 -2.57 5.03 15.94
C THR A 175 -1.20 5.47 16.44
N ALA A 176 -1.13 5.83 17.73
CA ALA A 176 0.09 6.31 18.36
C ALA A 176 0.66 5.24 19.29
N PHE A 177 1.98 5.09 19.25
CA PHE A 177 2.74 4.09 19.99
C PHE A 177 3.92 4.77 20.68
N ARG A 178 4.08 4.54 21.98
CA ARG A 178 5.29 4.92 22.71
C ARG A 178 6.34 3.83 22.52
N LEU A 179 7.52 4.22 22.05
CA LEU A 179 8.61 3.31 21.73
C LEU A 179 9.92 3.85 22.28
N ASN A 180 10.78 2.93 22.72
CA ASN A 180 12.15 3.24 23.10
C ASN A 180 13.05 3.31 21.87
N VAL A 181 13.86 4.37 21.77
CA VAL A 181 14.86 4.54 20.72
C VAL A 181 16.01 3.59 21.00
N GLN A 182 16.14 2.53 20.21
CA GLN A 182 17.19 1.54 20.39
C GLN A 182 18.54 2.04 19.89
N ALA A 183 18.52 2.71 18.74
CA ALA A 183 19.72 3.24 18.10
C ALA A 183 19.38 4.43 17.19
N VAL A 184 20.42 5.16 16.82
CA VAL A 184 20.38 6.14 15.74
C VAL A 184 21.16 5.56 14.56
N ALA A 185 20.48 5.36 13.42
CA ALA A 185 21.07 4.81 12.21
C ALA A 185 21.80 5.90 11.42
N ASP A 186 23.11 5.69 11.23
CA ASP A 186 23.98 6.46 10.35
C ASP A 186 24.08 5.82 8.96
N ASP A 187 25.04 6.28 8.14
CA ASP A 187 25.29 5.73 6.80
C ASP A 187 25.69 4.25 6.86
N SER A 188 26.40 3.81 7.93
CA SER A 188 26.82 2.42 8.12
C SER A 188 25.68 1.50 8.57
N ALA A 189 24.58 2.07 9.06
CA ALA A 189 23.35 1.37 9.42
C ALA A 189 22.23 1.59 8.39
N PHE A 190 22.58 2.01 7.17
CA PHE A 190 21.65 2.26 6.07
C PHE A 190 20.54 3.29 6.41
N GLY A 191 20.84 4.24 7.30
CA GLY A 191 19.87 5.23 7.81
C GLY A 191 19.37 6.22 6.76
N ARG A 192 20.11 6.41 5.66
CA ARG A 192 19.78 7.31 4.55
C ARG A 192 19.05 6.65 3.38
N PHE A 193 18.51 5.45 3.56
CA PHE A 193 17.75 4.78 2.52
C PHE A 193 16.67 5.68 1.90
N ASP A 194 16.69 5.86 0.58
CA ASP A 194 15.59 6.52 -0.15
C ASP A 194 15.65 6.12 -1.62
N LEU A 195 14.51 5.73 -2.19
CA LEU A 195 14.38 5.46 -3.62
C LEU A 195 14.23 6.74 -4.45
N ALA A 196 13.69 7.82 -3.88
CA ALA A 196 13.41 9.04 -4.60
C ALA A 196 14.71 9.81 -4.91
N ALA A 197 14.96 10.18 -6.17
CA ALA A 197 16.17 10.89 -6.59
C ALA A 197 16.21 12.35 -6.07
N ASN A 198 16.36 12.53 -4.76
CA ASN A 198 16.48 13.82 -4.09
C ASN A 198 17.82 13.90 -3.32
N GLN A 199 18.25 15.13 -3.01
CA GLN A 199 19.45 15.39 -2.21
C GLN A 199 19.14 15.70 -0.74
N ALA A 200 17.85 15.69 -0.38
CA ALA A 200 17.44 15.97 1.00
C ALA A 200 17.65 14.70 1.84
N ALA A 201 18.11 14.87 3.08
CA ALA A 201 18.21 13.73 3.98
C ALA A 201 16.80 13.16 4.27
N PRO A 202 16.57 11.85 4.05
CA PRO A 202 15.26 11.26 4.26
C PRO A 202 14.93 11.23 5.75
N LEU A 203 13.63 11.31 6.05
CA LEU A 203 13.11 11.27 7.40
C LEU A 203 12.65 9.85 7.73
N ASN A 204 13.62 8.94 7.82
CA ASN A 204 13.36 7.53 8.05
C ASN A 204 13.27 7.19 9.54
N VAL A 205 12.32 6.32 9.84
CA VAL A 205 12.14 5.68 11.13
C VAL A 205 11.99 4.18 10.86
N PHE A 206 12.83 3.36 11.47
CA PHE A 206 12.85 1.92 11.26
C PHE A 206 12.26 1.22 12.47
N VAL A 207 11.44 0.21 12.21
CA VAL A 207 10.82 -0.67 13.20
C VAL A 207 10.84 -2.12 12.69
N PRO A 208 10.68 -3.14 13.54
CA PRO A 208 10.56 -4.52 13.07
C PRO A 208 9.38 -4.67 12.11
N ARG A 209 9.61 -5.33 10.97
CA ARG A 209 8.59 -5.53 9.93
C ARG A 209 7.32 -6.21 10.45
N VAL A 210 7.47 -7.26 11.26
CA VAL A 210 6.34 -8.03 11.81
C VAL A 210 5.49 -7.13 12.71
N TRP A 211 6.11 -6.37 13.61
CA TRP A 211 5.42 -5.43 14.48
C TRP A 211 4.65 -4.38 13.68
N LEU A 212 5.28 -3.75 12.68
CA LEU A 212 4.60 -2.74 11.87
C LEU A 212 3.42 -3.33 11.10
N ALA A 213 3.60 -4.52 10.53
CA ALA A 213 2.56 -5.24 9.79
C ALA A 213 1.34 -5.54 10.68
N GLU A 214 1.54 -5.95 11.93
CA GLU A 214 0.47 -6.14 12.90
C GLU A 214 -0.23 -4.82 13.24
N LYS A 215 0.53 -3.75 13.52
CA LYS A 215 -0.05 -2.45 13.92
C LYS A 215 -0.85 -1.77 12.81
N VAL A 216 -0.56 -2.08 11.54
CA VAL A 216 -1.35 -1.60 10.39
C VAL A 216 -2.35 -2.64 9.87
N GLU A 217 -2.58 -3.73 10.61
CA GLU A 217 -3.57 -4.78 10.29
C GLU A 217 -3.31 -5.46 8.92
N GLN A 218 -2.03 -5.61 8.55
CA GLN A 218 -1.56 -6.25 7.32
C GLN A 218 -0.48 -7.33 7.61
N PRO A 219 -0.77 -8.34 8.46
CA PRO A 219 0.20 -9.34 8.86
C PRO A 219 0.75 -10.11 7.65
N GLY A 220 2.06 -10.36 7.63
CA GLY A 220 2.73 -11.08 6.54
C GLY A 220 2.80 -10.32 5.21
N ARG A 221 2.38 -9.05 5.15
CA ARG A 221 2.37 -8.25 3.92
C ARG A 221 3.43 -7.15 3.93
N VAL A 222 3.82 -6.75 2.71
CA VAL A 222 4.72 -5.63 2.44
C VAL A 222 4.26 -4.88 1.18
N ASN A 223 4.79 -3.69 0.94
CA ASN A 223 4.49 -2.88 -0.24
C ASN A 223 5.75 -2.41 -0.99
N MET A 224 6.90 -2.98 -0.63
CA MET A 224 8.17 -2.72 -1.27
C MET A 224 9.05 -3.96 -1.22
N LEU A 225 9.68 -4.30 -2.36
CA LEU A 225 10.80 -5.23 -2.42
C LEU A 225 12.02 -4.48 -2.91
N LEU A 226 13.16 -4.77 -2.30
CA LEU A 226 14.47 -4.29 -2.72
C LEU A 226 15.31 -5.49 -3.10
N ALA A 227 15.92 -5.49 -4.27
CA ALA A 227 16.77 -6.58 -4.72
C ALA A 227 18.15 -6.06 -5.13
N THR A 228 19.16 -6.83 -4.72
CA THR A 228 20.52 -6.71 -5.25
C THR A 228 20.56 -7.29 -6.66
N ARG A 229 21.55 -6.86 -7.45
CA ARG A 229 21.76 -7.41 -8.78
C ARG A 229 22.24 -8.87 -8.67
N PRO A 230 21.51 -9.86 -9.24
CA PRO A 230 21.91 -11.27 -9.16
C PRO A 230 23.21 -11.55 -9.94
N LYS A 231 23.39 -10.90 -11.08
CA LYS A 231 24.56 -11.01 -11.96
C LYS A 231 24.79 -9.69 -12.67
N ASP A 232 26.03 -9.34 -12.99
CA ASP A 232 26.38 -8.04 -13.58
C ASP A 232 25.58 -7.64 -14.83
N ALA A 233 25.09 -8.63 -15.61
CA ALA A 233 24.29 -8.42 -16.81
C ALA A 233 22.75 -8.55 -16.63
N ALA A 234 22.27 -8.74 -15.40
CA ALA A 234 20.86 -8.96 -15.14
C ALA A 234 20.01 -7.74 -15.52
N THR A 235 18.91 -7.98 -16.21
CA THR A 235 18.03 -6.92 -16.74
C THR A 235 16.72 -6.81 -15.95
N VAL A 236 16.03 -5.68 -16.10
CA VAL A 236 14.70 -5.48 -15.49
C VAL A 236 13.70 -6.49 -16.07
N GLU A 237 13.86 -6.86 -17.34
CA GLU A 237 13.03 -7.84 -18.04
C GLU A 237 13.16 -9.25 -17.44
N GLU A 238 14.38 -9.67 -17.11
CA GLU A 238 14.61 -10.95 -16.42
C GLU A 238 13.97 -10.98 -15.03
N LEU A 239 14.05 -9.86 -14.29
CA LEU A 239 13.40 -9.72 -13.00
C LEU A 239 11.87 -9.77 -13.13
N ASN A 240 11.30 -9.07 -14.11
CA ASN A 240 9.87 -9.12 -14.39
C ASN A 240 9.41 -10.53 -14.78
N ALA A 241 10.22 -11.25 -15.57
CA ALA A 241 9.93 -12.64 -15.93
C ALA A 241 10.00 -13.58 -14.71
N ALA A 242 10.95 -13.36 -13.79
CA ALA A 242 11.04 -14.12 -12.54
C ALA A 242 9.84 -13.84 -11.64
N ILE A 243 9.45 -12.56 -11.46
CA ILE A 243 8.23 -12.18 -10.75
C ILE A 243 7.03 -12.91 -11.35
N GLY A 244 6.85 -12.86 -12.68
CA GLY A 244 5.73 -13.54 -13.35
C GLY A 244 5.67 -15.05 -13.13
N LYS A 245 6.79 -15.73 -12.87
CA LYS A 245 6.84 -17.17 -12.58
C LYS A 245 6.46 -17.52 -11.14
N VAL A 246 6.79 -16.66 -10.19
CA VAL A 246 6.57 -16.91 -8.76
C VAL A 246 5.34 -16.19 -8.20
N TRP A 247 4.75 -15.27 -8.98
CA TRP A 247 3.59 -14.49 -8.59
C TRP A 247 2.38 -15.38 -8.30
N GLN A 248 1.69 -15.09 -7.20
CA GLN A 248 0.47 -15.79 -6.82
C GLN A 248 -0.72 -14.82 -6.74
N PRO A 249 -1.97 -15.31 -6.86
CA PRO A 249 -3.17 -14.47 -6.69
C PRO A 249 -3.14 -13.65 -5.38
N ALA A 250 -2.63 -14.24 -4.29
CA ALA A 250 -2.49 -13.56 -2.99
C ALA A 250 -1.62 -12.30 -3.04
N ASP A 251 -0.64 -12.22 -3.94
CA ASP A 251 0.20 -11.04 -4.15
C ASP A 251 -0.57 -9.88 -4.80
N ALA A 252 -1.61 -10.20 -5.59
CA ALA A 252 -2.58 -9.23 -6.09
C ALA A 252 -3.70 -8.90 -5.09
N GLY A 253 -3.67 -9.51 -3.89
CA GLY A 253 -4.74 -9.38 -2.90
C GLY A 253 -5.99 -10.18 -3.24
N ILE A 254 -5.83 -11.23 -4.06
CA ILE A 254 -6.89 -12.16 -4.44
C ILE A 254 -6.79 -13.43 -3.59
N GLU A 255 -7.92 -13.85 -3.06
CA GLU A 255 -8.09 -15.08 -2.30
C GLU A 255 -8.95 -16.04 -3.14
N LEU A 256 -8.53 -17.30 -3.21
CA LEU A 256 -9.24 -18.37 -3.89
C LEU A 256 -9.59 -19.43 -2.87
N THR A 257 -10.89 -19.63 -2.66
CA THR A 257 -11.42 -20.57 -1.66
C THR A 257 -12.37 -21.55 -2.33
N ARG A 258 -12.22 -22.85 -2.06
CA ARG A 258 -13.19 -23.84 -2.54
C ARG A 258 -14.40 -23.86 -1.62
N LEU A 259 -15.59 -23.67 -2.17
CA LEU A 259 -16.86 -23.78 -1.48
C LEU A 259 -17.36 -25.23 -1.60
N GLU A 260 -17.07 -26.06 -0.60
CA GLU A 260 -17.43 -27.49 -0.63
C GLU A 260 -18.93 -27.73 -0.82
N GLN A 261 -19.78 -26.87 -0.27
CA GLN A 261 -21.24 -26.98 -0.37
C GLN A 261 -21.77 -26.79 -1.80
N ARG A 262 -21.03 -26.08 -2.66
CA ARG A 262 -21.43 -25.75 -4.04
C ARG A 262 -20.53 -26.38 -5.10
N ASP A 263 -19.52 -27.12 -4.67
CA ASP A 263 -18.42 -27.61 -5.52
C ASP A 263 -17.86 -26.52 -6.47
N SER A 264 -17.73 -25.29 -5.95
CA SER A 264 -17.31 -24.13 -6.74
C SER A 264 -16.04 -23.50 -6.16
N LEU A 265 -15.29 -22.78 -7.01
CA LEU A 265 -14.17 -21.97 -6.57
C LEU A 265 -14.62 -20.51 -6.45
N GLU A 266 -14.47 -19.93 -5.26
CA GLU A 266 -14.77 -18.54 -4.99
C GLU A 266 -13.50 -17.71 -5.12
N LEU A 267 -13.57 -16.63 -5.90
CA LEU A 267 -12.51 -15.62 -6.03
C LEU A 267 -12.96 -14.34 -5.32
N ARG A 268 -12.24 -13.95 -4.27
CA ARG A 268 -12.50 -12.73 -3.50
C ARG A 268 -11.30 -11.80 -3.53
N SER A 269 -11.55 -10.50 -3.35
CA SER A 269 -10.49 -9.52 -3.09
C SER A 269 -10.57 -9.02 -1.66
N ARG A 270 -9.40 -8.94 -1.00
CA ARG A 270 -9.25 -8.26 0.31
C ARG A 270 -9.57 -6.76 0.25
N ARG A 271 -9.66 -6.20 -0.96
CA ARG A 271 -9.96 -4.79 -1.21
C ARG A 271 -11.45 -4.54 -1.46
N VAL A 272 -12.30 -5.55 -1.20
CA VAL A 272 -13.74 -5.63 -1.47
C VAL A 272 -14.08 -5.63 -2.96
N PHE A 273 -13.54 -4.69 -3.72
CA PHE A 273 -13.74 -4.59 -5.15
C PHE A 273 -12.63 -5.30 -5.92
N ILE A 274 -13.03 -6.00 -6.98
CA ILE A 274 -12.13 -6.66 -7.92
C ILE A 274 -12.03 -5.75 -9.16
N GLU A 275 -10.80 -5.48 -9.60
CA GLU A 275 -10.55 -4.64 -10.77
C GLU A 275 -10.87 -5.40 -12.07
N GLU A 276 -11.30 -4.70 -13.13
CA GLU A 276 -11.62 -5.31 -14.44
C GLU A 276 -10.47 -6.16 -15.00
N SER A 277 -9.22 -5.74 -14.75
CA SER A 277 -8.01 -6.49 -15.14
C SER A 277 -7.91 -7.90 -14.54
N ILE A 278 -8.66 -8.18 -13.47
CA ILE A 278 -8.78 -9.48 -12.80
C ILE A 278 -10.12 -10.13 -13.12
N CYS A 279 -11.22 -9.37 -13.12
CA CYS A 279 -12.56 -9.87 -13.44
C CYS A 279 -12.63 -10.47 -14.85
N ASP A 280 -12.13 -9.76 -15.87
CA ASP A 280 -12.28 -10.19 -17.26
C ASP A 280 -11.58 -11.54 -17.54
N PRO A 281 -10.32 -11.77 -17.12
CA PRO A 281 -9.71 -13.09 -17.22
C PRO A 281 -10.41 -14.15 -16.38
N ALA A 282 -10.86 -13.81 -15.15
CA ALA A 282 -11.53 -14.77 -14.28
C ALA A 282 -12.86 -15.26 -14.87
N MET A 283 -13.66 -14.35 -15.43
CA MET A 283 -14.91 -14.70 -16.10
C MET A 283 -14.70 -15.51 -17.39
N LYS A 284 -13.54 -15.39 -18.03
CA LYS A 284 -13.18 -16.17 -19.24
C LYS A 284 -12.52 -17.51 -18.91
N ALA A 285 -12.05 -17.70 -17.68
CA ALA A 285 -11.38 -18.92 -17.26
C ALA A 285 -12.32 -20.13 -17.20
N ASP A 286 -13.62 -19.90 -16.95
CA ASP A 286 -14.65 -20.92 -16.94
C ASP A 286 -15.95 -20.38 -17.57
N ALA A 287 -16.60 -21.16 -18.45
CA ALA A 287 -17.85 -20.76 -19.08
C ALA A 287 -19.04 -20.67 -18.10
N GLY A 288 -18.93 -21.33 -16.94
CA GLY A 288 -19.86 -21.28 -15.82
C GLY A 288 -19.48 -20.25 -14.75
N ALA A 289 -18.47 -19.40 -14.98
CA ALA A 289 -18.12 -18.33 -14.05
C ALA A 289 -19.28 -17.34 -13.87
N VAL A 290 -19.53 -16.95 -12.62
CA VAL A 290 -20.59 -16.03 -12.24
C VAL A 290 -20.00 -14.86 -11.47
N GLY A 291 -20.25 -13.64 -11.95
CA GLY A 291 -19.93 -12.42 -11.22
C GLY A 291 -20.96 -12.14 -10.14
N ILE A 292 -20.49 -11.75 -8.95
CA ILE A 292 -21.30 -11.31 -7.82
C ILE A 292 -20.85 -9.92 -7.40
N LEU A 293 -21.79 -8.98 -7.32
CA LEU A 293 -21.58 -7.64 -6.79
C LEU A 293 -22.58 -7.37 -5.69
N THR A 294 -22.10 -7.21 -4.46
CA THR A 294 -22.96 -6.85 -3.33
C THR A 294 -22.81 -5.37 -3.01
N TYR A 295 -23.95 -4.71 -2.84
CA TYR A 295 -24.03 -3.28 -2.54
C TYR A 295 -24.85 -3.02 -1.28
N PHE A 296 -24.48 -1.96 -0.56
CA PHE A 296 -25.22 -1.50 0.61
C PHE A 296 -26.33 -0.53 0.19
N VAL A 297 -27.57 -0.90 0.52
CA VAL A 297 -28.80 -0.17 0.19
C VAL A 297 -29.34 0.46 1.47
N ASN A 298 -29.55 1.77 1.45
CA ASN A 298 -29.99 2.56 2.61
C ASN A 298 -31.43 2.22 3.05
N GLU A 299 -32.31 1.97 2.08
CA GLU A 299 -33.72 1.71 2.31
C GLU A 299 -34.33 0.90 1.16
N ILE A 300 -35.15 -0.09 1.50
CA ILE A 300 -36.05 -0.80 0.58
C ILE A 300 -37.48 -0.46 0.99
N ARG A 301 -38.30 0.06 0.06
CA ARG A 301 -39.64 0.56 0.37
C ARG A 301 -40.71 -0.05 -0.52
N LEU A 302 -41.87 -0.32 0.08
CA LEU A 302 -43.13 -0.64 -0.60
C LEU A 302 -44.25 0.21 0.02
N GLY A 303 -44.69 1.24 -0.71
CA GLY A 303 -45.68 2.21 -0.21
C GLY A 303 -45.20 2.88 1.08
N ASP A 304 -45.98 2.74 2.15
CA ASP A 304 -45.68 3.35 3.46
C ASP A 304 -44.72 2.51 4.32
N LYS A 305 -44.44 1.27 3.93
CA LYS A 305 -43.54 0.37 4.67
C LYS A 305 -42.12 0.45 4.11
N ALA A 306 -41.14 0.44 5.01
CA ALA A 306 -39.73 0.49 4.64
C ALA A 306 -38.87 -0.41 5.55
N THR A 307 -37.91 -1.07 4.93
CA THR A 307 -36.83 -1.83 5.56
C THR A 307 -35.54 -1.02 5.42
N PRO A 308 -34.93 -0.56 6.51
CA PRO A 308 -33.68 0.19 6.45
C PRO A 308 -32.49 -0.76 6.28
N TYR A 309 -31.42 -0.27 5.65
CA TYR A 309 -30.09 -0.88 5.55
C TYR A 309 -30.06 -2.37 5.19
N SER A 310 -29.78 -2.67 3.93
CA SER A 310 -29.73 -4.04 3.43
C SER A 310 -28.56 -4.25 2.47
N MET A 311 -28.06 -5.47 2.43
CA MET A 311 -27.09 -5.90 1.41
C MET A 311 -27.85 -6.51 0.24
N VAL A 312 -27.68 -5.95 -0.96
CA VAL A 312 -28.32 -6.45 -2.18
C VAL A 312 -27.22 -6.94 -3.12
N ALA A 313 -27.31 -8.22 -3.51
CA ALA A 313 -26.36 -8.85 -4.41
C ALA A 313 -26.93 -8.95 -5.83
N ALA A 314 -26.22 -8.37 -6.80
CA ALA A 314 -26.40 -8.66 -8.21
C ALA A 314 -25.55 -9.89 -8.55
N MET A 315 -26.19 -10.94 -9.05
CA MET A 315 -25.53 -12.20 -9.40
C MET A 315 -25.88 -12.57 -10.84
N GLY A 316 -24.93 -13.15 -11.57
CA GLY A 316 -25.24 -13.77 -12.85
C GLY A 316 -26.25 -14.92 -12.69
N ALA A 317 -26.83 -15.37 -13.81
CA ALA A 317 -27.88 -16.38 -13.79
C ALA A 317 -27.36 -17.75 -13.33
N ALA A 318 -27.49 -18.02 -12.03
CA ALA A 318 -27.16 -19.26 -11.36
C ALA A 318 -28.03 -19.45 -10.10
N ASP A 319 -28.35 -20.70 -9.79
CA ASP A 319 -29.12 -21.15 -8.63
C ASP A 319 -30.40 -20.35 -8.34
N VAL A 320 -30.27 -19.25 -7.60
CA VAL A 320 -31.35 -18.37 -7.15
C VAL A 320 -31.87 -17.47 -8.29
N VAL A 321 -30.98 -16.98 -9.16
CA VAL A 321 -31.31 -16.02 -10.22
C VAL A 321 -31.69 -16.75 -11.51
N PRO A 322 -32.96 -16.68 -11.96
CA PRO A 322 -33.40 -17.37 -13.16
C PRO A 322 -32.79 -16.75 -14.42
N ARG A 323 -32.52 -17.59 -15.42
CA ARG A 323 -32.09 -17.13 -16.75
C ARG A 323 -33.16 -16.22 -17.35
N GLY A 324 -32.75 -15.04 -17.82
CA GLY A 324 -33.63 -14.07 -18.46
C GLY A 324 -34.30 -13.07 -17.51
N MET A 325 -33.97 -13.09 -16.22
CA MET A 325 -34.32 -12.00 -15.30
C MET A 325 -33.77 -10.68 -15.81
N LYS A 326 -34.59 -9.63 -15.77
CA LYS A 326 -34.23 -8.30 -16.28
C LYS A 326 -33.51 -7.47 -15.21
N ALA A 327 -32.84 -6.41 -15.66
CA ALA A 327 -32.10 -5.50 -14.79
C ALA A 327 -32.99 -4.69 -13.82
N ASP A 328 -34.28 -4.53 -14.14
CA ASP A 328 -35.29 -3.84 -13.33
C ASP A 328 -36.15 -4.82 -12.50
N GLU A 329 -35.70 -6.05 -12.32
CA GLU A 329 -36.37 -7.08 -11.53
C GLU A 329 -35.57 -7.40 -10.26
N ILE A 330 -36.23 -7.87 -9.21
CA ILE A 330 -35.60 -8.25 -7.95
C ILE A 330 -36.21 -9.54 -7.37
N ILE A 331 -35.36 -10.32 -6.71
CA ILE A 331 -35.76 -11.46 -5.89
C ILE A 331 -35.57 -11.05 -4.44
N ILE A 332 -36.56 -11.30 -3.61
CA ILE A 332 -36.50 -11.00 -2.17
C ILE A 332 -36.64 -12.28 -1.36
N ASN A 333 -36.06 -12.31 -0.18
CA ASN A 333 -36.27 -13.42 0.75
C ASN A 333 -37.60 -13.28 1.50
N GLN A 334 -38.03 -14.36 2.16
CA GLN A 334 -39.30 -14.40 2.88
C GLN A 334 -39.38 -13.36 4.00
N TRP A 335 -38.28 -13.12 4.72
CA TRP A 335 -38.24 -12.13 5.80
C TRP A 335 -38.56 -10.71 5.30
N LEU A 336 -37.94 -10.29 4.18
CA LEU A 336 -38.18 -8.97 3.58
C LEU A 336 -39.61 -8.87 3.02
N ALA A 337 -40.11 -9.96 2.42
CA ALA A 337 -41.48 -10.03 1.94
C ALA A 337 -42.49 -9.86 3.08
N ASP A 338 -42.26 -10.51 4.24
CA ASP A 338 -43.13 -10.42 5.41
C ASP A 338 -43.07 -9.03 6.06
N ASP A 339 -41.88 -8.44 6.16
CA ASP A 339 -41.68 -7.09 6.71
C ASP A 339 -42.44 -6.03 5.90
N LEU A 340 -42.27 -6.04 4.58
CA LEU A 340 -42.91 -5.10 3.67
C LEU A 340 -44.35 -5.48 3.31
N GLY A 341 -44.76 -6.74 3.54
CA GLY A 341 -45.98 -7.30 2.96
C GLY A 341 -45.93 -7.41 1.44
N ALA A 342 -44.73 -7.56 0.87
CA ALA A 342 -44.47 -7.58 -0.57
C ALA A 342 -44.81 -8.94 -1.19
N ARG A 343 -45.27 -8.93 -2.45
CA ARG A 343 -45.63 -10.11 -3.24
C ARG A 343 -45.00 -10.05 -4.62
N VAL A 344 -44.95 -11.20 -5.29
CA VAL A 344 -44.56 -11.27 -6.70
C VAL A 344 -45.48 -10.37 -7.53
N GLY A 345 -44.88 -9.48 -8.32
CA GLY A 345 -45.57 -8.47 -9.11
C GLY A 345 -45.46 -7.05 -8.57
N ASP A 346 -45.19 -6.88 -7.26
CA ASP A 346 -45.03 -5.57 -6.64
C ASP A 346 -43.76 -4.86 -7.11
N SER A 347 -43.70 -3.54 -6.97
CA SER A 347 -42.52 -2.73 -7.29
C SER A 347 -41.93 -2.14 -6.01
N LEU A 348 -40.65 -2.42 -5.76
CA LEU A 348 -39.89 -1.92 -4.63
C LEU A 348 -39.05 -0.74 -5.06
N ASP A 349 -39.00 0.28 -4.21
CA ASP A 349 -38.13 1.43 -4.35
C ASP A 349 -36.89 1.26 -3.45
N LEU A 350 -35.70 1.21 -4.06
CA LEU A 350 -34.42 1.07 -3.38
C LEU A 350 -33.69 2.40 -3.40
N LYS A 351 -33.22 2.85 -2.24
CA LYS A 351 -32.36 4.02 -2.09
C LYS A 351 -30.96 3.60 -1.68
N TYR A 352 -29.94 4.15 -2.33
CA TYR A 352 -28.56 3.80 -2.06
C TYR A 352 -27.64 4.99 -2.32
N PHE A 353 -26.52 5.05 -1.60
CA PHE A 353 -25.54 6.09 -1.82
C PHE A 353 -24.68 5.77 -3.04
N VAL A 354 -24.40 6.77 -3.88
CA VAL A 354 -23.38 6.73 -4.92
C VAL A 354 -22.33 7.78 -4.61
N MET A 355 -21.06 7.45 -4.84
CA MET A 355 -19.97 8.40 -4.65
C MET A 355 -19.90 9.36 -5.84
N GLY A 356 -20.24 10.62 -5.60
CA GLY A 356 -20.07 11.71 -6.55
C GLY A 356 -18.68 12.36 -6.50
N PRO A 357 -18.44 13.40 -7.32
CA PRO A 357 -17.20 14.16 -7.33
C PRO A 357 -16.82 14.69 -5.93
N ARG A 358 -15.52 14.75 -5.63
CA ARG A 358 -14.97 15.16 -4.32
C ARG A 358 -15.48 14.31 -3.15
N ARG A 359 -15.85 13.06 -3.39
CA ARG A 359 -16.36 12.10 -2.39
C ARG A 359 -17.68 12.51 -1.73
N LYS A 360 -18.47 13.34 -2.42
CA LYS A 360 -19.82 13.66 -1.92
C LYS A 360 -20.72 12.45 -2.16
N LEU A 361 -21.22 11.86 -1.07
CA LEU A 361 -22.27 10.84 -1.16
C LEU A 361 -23.57 11.49 -1.61
N THR A 362 -24.15 10.96 -2.69
CA THR A 362 -25.45 11.37 -3.21
C THR A 362 -26.37 10.15 -3.13
N GLU A 363 -27.57 10.33 -2.58
CA GLU A 363 -28.56 9.26 -2.56
C GLU A 363 -29.22 9.18 -3.94
N GLU A 364 -29.15 8.00 -4.55
CA GLU A 364 -29.83 7.64 -5.79
C GLU A 364 -30.96 6.66 -5.49
N GLN A 365 -31.93 6.56 -6.41
CA GLN A 365 -33.08 5.68 -6.28
C GLN A 365 -33.26 4.81 -7.52
N GLY A 366 -33.52 3.51 -7.31
CA GLY A 366 -33.92 2.57 -8.35
C GLY A 366 -35.24 1.90 -8.01
N ARG A 367 -36.03 1.54 -9.03
CA ARG A 367 -37.28 0.81 -8.86
C ARG A 367 -37.16 -0.58 -9.48
N PHE A 368 -37.54 -1.60 -8.73
CA PHE A 368 -37.38 -2.99 -9.13
C PHE A 368 -38.65 -3.80 -8.90
N LYS A 369 -39.05 -4.61 -9.89
CA LYS A 369 -40.23 -5.46 -9.80
C LYS A 369 -39.90 -6.80 -9.13
N VAL A 370 -40.67 -7.20 -8.13
CA VAL A 370 -40.52 -8.49 -7.45
C VAL A 370 -40.94 -9.60 -8.41
N VAL A 371 -40.00 -10.47 -8.79
CA VAL A 371 -40.28 -11.62 -9.67
C VAL A 371 -40.37 -12.93 -8.92
N LYS A 372 -39.78 -13.01 -7.73
CA LYS A 372 -39.78 -14.21 -6.89
C LYS A 372 -39.59 -13.84 -5.42
N VAL A 373 -40.24 -14.59 -4.55
CA VAL A 373 -39.96 -14.62 -3.11
C VAL A 373 -39.36 -15.98 -2.79
N VAL A 374 -38.23 -16.02 -2.09
CA VAL A 374 -37.50 -17.26 -1.77
C VAL A 374 -37.40 -17.48 -0.25
N PRO A 375 -37.48 -18.74 0.24
CA PRO A 375 -37.18 -19.02 1.63
C PRO A 375 -35.71 -18.73 1.94
N LEU A 376 -35.40 -18.43 3.20
CA LEU A 376 -34.04 -18.29 3.72
C LEU A 376 -33.40 -19.67 3.92
N GLU A 377 -33.24 -20.40 2.82
CA GLU A 377 -32.66 -21.75 2.80
C GLU A 377 -31.74 -21.93 1.59
N GLY A 378 -30.76 -22.84 1.72
CA GLY A 378 -29.85 -23.21 0.64
C GLY A 378 -29.08 -21.99 0.09
N ALA A 379 -29.07 -21.84 -1.24
CA ALA A 379 -28.34 -20.76 -1.91
C ALA A 379 -28.88 -19.35 -1.60
N ALA A 380 -30.12 -19.22 -1.14
CA ALA A 380 -30.72 -17.93 -0.77
C ALA A 380 -30.37 -17.48 0.66
N ALA A 381 -29.77 -18.35 1.48
CA ALA A 381 -29.31 -18.07 2.85
C ALA A 381 -27.79 -17.93 2.95
N ASP A 382 -27.12 -17.58 1.85
CA ASP A 382 -25.68 -17.50 1.80
C ASP A 382 -25.13 -16.25 2.49
N ARG A 383 -24.55 -16.45 3.68
CA ARG A 383 -23.94 -15.37 4.47
C ARG A 383 -22.70 -14.79 3.80
N THR A 384 -22.02 -15.53 2.90
CA THR A 384 -20.79 -15.03 2.25
C THR A 384 -21.07 -14.00 1.16
N LEU A 385 -22.33 -13.85 0.74
CA LEU A 385 -22.75 -12.77 -0.17
C LEU A 385 -22.56 -11.40 0.45
N MET A 386 -22.52 -11.29 1.79
CA MET A 386 -22.06 -10.08 2.45
C MET A 386 -20.52 -10.09 2.52
N PRO A 387 -19.82 -9.16 1.84
CA PRO A 387 -18.37 -9.06 1.95
C PRO A 387 -17.96 -8.67 3.37
N ASP A 388 -16.72 -8.99 3.74
CA ASP A 388 -16.15 -8.68 5.06
C ASP A 388 -15.84 -7.18 5.19
N PHE A 389 -16.89 -6.35 5.16
CA PHE A 389 -16.80 -4.90 5.30
C PHE A 389 -16.40 -4.56 6.75
N PRO A 390 -15.22 -3.94 6.98
CA PRO A 390 -14.82 -3.50 8.31
C PRO A 390 -15.80 -2.45 8.85
N GLY A 391 -16.20 -2.59 10.11
CA GLY A 391 -17.22 -1.77 10.78
C GLY A 391 -18.66 -2.27 10.62
N LEU A 392 -18.89 -3.34 9.83
CA LEU A 392 -20.20 -3.99 9.64
C LEU A 392 -20.12 -5.50 9.91
N ALA A 393 -19.17 -6.20 9.30
CA ALA A 393 -19.04 -7.66 9.41
C ALA A 393 -18.35 -8.13 10.70
N ASP A 394 -17.64 -7.23 11.39
CA ASP A 394 -16.85 -7.49 12.59
C ASP A 394 -17.58 -7.15 13.90
N VAL A 395 -18.86 -6.79 13.82
CA VAL A 395 -19.67 -6.35 14.97
C VAL A 395 -20.85 -7.28 15.20
N ASN A 396 -21.03 -7.65 16.47
CA ASN A 396 -22.10 -8.56 16.91
C ASN A 396 -23.48 -7.89 16.96
N ASN A 397 -23.55 -6.57 16.81
CA ASN A 397 -24.78 -5.80 16.91
C ASN A 397 -24.87 -4.77 15.79
N CYS A 398 -26.02 -4.66 15.13
CA CYS A 398 -26.24 -3.70 14.04
C CYS A 398 -26.20 -2.24 14.53
N ARG A 399 -26.41 -2.03 15.83
CA ARG A 399 -26.33 -0.71 16.47
C ARG A 399 -24.89 -0.27 16.78
N ASP A 400 -23.93 -1.19 16.70
CA ASP A 400 -22.50 -0.91 16.86
C ASP A 400 -21.80 -0.67 15.51
N TRP A 401 -22.57 -0.65 14.42
CA TRP A 401 -22.11 -0.32 13.08
C TRP A 401 -21.40 1.04 13.07
N LYS A 402 -20.15 1.04 12.58
CA LYS A 402 -19.35 2.26 12.36
C LYS A 402 -18.97 2.44 10.88
N PRO A 403 -19.95 2.45 9.96
CA PRO A 403 -19.65 2.65 8.56
C PRO A 403 -19.26 4.11 8.31
N GLY A 404 -18.45 4.33 7.30
CA GLY A 404 -18.11 5.65 6.78
C GLY A 404 -19.22 6.40 6.06
N VAL A 405 -20.38 5.75 5.84
CA VAL A 405 -21.59 6.43 5.38
C VAL A 405 -22.43 6.85 6.58
N PRO A 406 -23.22 7.94 6.47
CA PRO A 406 -24.19 8.28 7.49
C PRO A 406 -25.26 7.18 7.59
N VAL A 407 -25.15 6.33 8.61
CA VAL A 407 -26.19 5.38 9.02
C VAL A 407 -26.88 5.94 10.25
N ASP A 408 -28.18 6.20 10.13
CA ASP A 408 -29.04 6.50 11.27
C ASP A 408 -29.44 5.20 11.98
N LEU A 409 -28.68 4.89 13.03
CA LEU A 409 -28.86 3.70 13.87
C LEU A 409 -30.22 3.67 14.58
N ASN A 410 -30.92 4.80 14.72
CA ASN A 410 -32.25 4.83 15.33
C ASN A 410 -33.32 4.21 14.43
N ARG A 411 -33.04 4.06 13.14
CA ARG A 411 -33.94 3.40 12.19
C ARG A 411 -33.91 1.87 12.32
N ILE A 412 -32.85 1.31 12.89
CA ILE A 412 -32.69 -0.14 13.06
C ILE A 412 -33.67 -0.63 14.13
N ARG A 413 -34.58 -1.52 13.74
CA ARG A 413 -35.65 -2.04 14.60
C ARG A 413 -35.19 -3.33 15.29
N PRO A 414 -35.80 -3.72 16.44
CA PRO A 414 -35.43 -4.95 17.15
C PRO A 414 -35.47 -6.22 16.30
N LYS A 415 -36.40 -6.31 15.34
CA LYS A 415 -36.50 -7.45 14.42
C LYS A 415 -35.40 -7.50 13.36
N ASP A 416 -34.81 -6.35 13.01
CA ASP A 416 -33.70 -6.26 12.06
C ASP A 416 -32.44 -6.84 12.73
N GLU A 417 -32.24 -6.51 14.01
CA GLU A 417 -31.19 -7.09 14.85
C GLU A 417 -31.39 -8.60 15.06
N GLN A 418 -32.62 -9.06 15.28
CA GLN A 418 -32.89 -10.49 15.40
C GLN A 418 -32.50 -11.24 14.11
N TYR A 419 -32.89 -10.72 12.95
CA TYR A 419 -32.55 -11.30 11.66
C TYR A 419 -31.03 -11.35 11.40
N TRP A 420 -30.29 -10.33 11.85
CA TRP A 420 -28.82 -10.32 11.72
C TRP A 420 -28.12 -11.40 12.55
N ASN A 421 -28.67 -11.69 13.73
CA ASN A 421 -28.11 -12.67 14.68
C ASN A 421 -28.42 -14.12 14.29
N GLU A 422 -29.49 -14.35 13.54
CA GLU A 422 -29.79 -15.62 12.88
C GLU A 422 -28.76 -15.92 11.76
#